data_AF-A0A7D9ID51-F1
#
_entry.id   AF-A0A7D9ID51-F1
#
_cell.length_a   1.000
_cell.length_b   1.000
_cell.length_c   1.000
_cell.angle_alpha   90.00
_cell.angle_beta   90.00
_cell.angle_gamma   90.00
#
_symmetry.space_group_name_H-M   'P 1'
#
loop_
_entity.id
_entity.type
_entity.pdbx_description
1 polymer ?
#
loop_
_entity_poly.entity_id
_entity_poly.type
_entity_poly.pdbx_seq_one_letter_code
_entity_poly.pdbx_strand_id
1 'polypeptide(L)'
;MGYTIDDVFIKIGEFRQYQWYILTIFGYTSLSISAFPTMIVTFIAAEPDWKCVDGYMNNTVCRFNKPITLTSDDYKARCKMPREAWTFVDDFTSTVTEVGMHNI
;
A
#
# COMPACT_ATOMS: atom_id res chain seq x y z
N MET A 1 -5.06 -55.65 31.78
CA MET A 1 -4.83 -55.21 30.38
C MET A 1 -5.40 -53.81 30.30
N GLY A 2 -4.74 -52.78 30.81
CA GLY A 2 -3.50 -52.22 30.26
C GLY A 2 -3.90 -51.34 29.08
N TYR A 3 -4.52 -50.17 29.34
CA TYR A 3 -4.80 -49.19 28.29
C TYR A 3 -3.44 -48.80 27.70
N THR A 4 -3.16 -49.33 26.51
CA THR A 4 -1.91 -49.16 25.79
C THR A 4 -1.74 -47.68 25.52
N ILE A 5 -0.61 -47.15 25.98
CA ILE A 5 -0.20 -45.74 25.89
C ILE A 5 -0.38 -45.18 24.46
N ASP A 6 -0.33 -46.03 23.43
CA ASP A 6 -0.64 -45.72 22.03
C ASP A 6 -2.02 -45.10 21.78
N ASP A 7 -3.08 -45.57 22.46
CA ASP A 7 -4.45 -45.08 22.25
C ASP A 7 -4.60 -43.63 22.76
N VAL A 8 -3.88 -43.32 23.85
CA VAL A 8 -3.80 -41.97 24.43
C VAL A 8 -3.00 -41.05 23.50
N PHE A 9 -1.90 -41.53 22.90
CA PHE A 9 -1.12 -40.75 21.93
C PHE A 9 -1.88 -40.46 20.64
N ILE A 10 -2.68 -41.39 20.12
CA ILE A 10 -3.56 -41.15 18.96
C ILE A 10 -4.58 -40.06 19.29
N LYS A 11 -5.17 -40.08 20.49
CA LYS A 11 -6.16 -39.08 20.92
C LYS A 11 -5.58 -37.68 21.17
N ILE A 12 -4.32 -37.60 21.61
CA ILE A 12 -3.60 -36.34 21.84
C ILE A 12 -3.04 -35.77 20.52
N GLY A 13 -2.64 -36.65 19.59
CA GLY A 13 -2.12 -36.28 18.27
C GLY A 13 -3.19 -35.89 17.24
N GLU A 14 -4.45 -36.26 17.47
CA GLU A 14 -5.56 -35.84 16.61
C GLU A 14 -5.86 -34.35 16.80
N PHE A 15 -5.62 -33.54 15.76
CA PHE A 15 -6.01 -32.14 15.69
C PHE A 15 -7.54 -32.02 15.79
N ARG A 16 -8.05 -31.90 17.02
CA ARG A 16 -9.50 -31.88 17.25
C ARG A 16 -10.07 -30.49 17.01
N GLN A 17 -11.40 -30.39 16.96
CA GLN A 17 -12.14 -29.16 16.65
C GLN A 17 -11.64 -27.91 17.43
N TYR A 18 -11.25 -28.09 18.70
CA TYR A 18 -10.74 -27.00 19.53
C TYR A 18 -9.33 -26.52 19.15
N GLN A 19 -8.44 -27.42 18.73
CA GLN A 19 -7.11 -27.03 18.24
C GLN A 19 -7.20 -26.27 16.92
N TRP A 20 -8.11 -26.65 16.03
CA TRP A 20 -8.39 -25.86 14.81
C TRP A 20 -8.91 -24.46 15.12
N TYR A 21 -9.79 -24.34 16.11
CA TYR A 21 -10.31 -23.05 16.55
C TYR A 21 -9.18 -22.13 17.08
N ILE A 22 -8.33 -22.66 17.97
CA ILE A 22 -7.18 -21.91 18.51
C ILE A 22 -6.20 -21.55 17.38
N LEU A 23 -5.88 -22.50 16.50
CA LEU A 23 -4.95 -22.27 15.39
C LEU A 23 -5.46 -21.17 14.46
N THR A 24 -6.76 -21.16 14.17
CA THR A 24 -7.39 -20.14 13.32
C THR A 24 -7.36 -18.77 13.99
N ILE A 25 -7.65 -18.68 15.29
CA ILE A 25 -7.58 -17.41 16.03
C ILE A 25 -6.14 -16.88 16.05
N PHE A 26 -5.17 -17.70 16.45
CA PHE A 26 -3.77 -17.30 16.48
C PHE A 26 -3.23 -16.93 15.09
N GLY A 27 -3.60 -17.71 14.07
CA GLY A 27 -3.27 -17.42 12.68
C GLY A 27 -3.87 -16.09 12.22
N TYR A 28 -5.15 -15.85 12.50
CA TYR A 28 -5.81 -14.60 12.14
C TYR A 28 -5.22 -13.39 12.88
N THR A 29 -4.97 -13.50 14.19
CA THR A 29 -4.37 -12.43 14.98
C THR A 29 -2.94 -12.12 14.52
N SER A 30 -2.11 -13.13 14.27
CA SER A 30 -0.73 -12.92 13.80
C SER A 30 -0.70 -12.28 12.40
N LEU A 31 -1.53 -12.75 11.48
CA LEU A 31 -1.66 -12.13 10.15
C LEU A 31 -2.15 -10.69 10.26
N SER A 32 -3.18 -10.42 11.06
CA SER A 32 -3.72 -9.08 11.25
C SER A 32 -2.67 -8.10 11.80
N ILE A 33 -1.91 -8.51 12.82
CA ILE A 33 -0.84 -7.70 13.41
C ILE A 33 0.21 -7.32 12.36
N SER A 34 0.53 -8.21 11.42
CA SER A 34 1.49 -7.93 10.35
C SER A 34 0.88 -7.17 9.15
N ALA A 35 -0.41 -7.37 8.87
CA ALA A 35 -1.08 -6.83 7.70
C ALA A 35 -1.45 -5.35 7.87
N PHE A 36 -1.91 -4.93 9.06
CA PHE A 36 -2.29 -3.54 9.27
C PHE A 36 -1.13 -2.55 9.11
N PRO A 37 0.07 -2.78 9.68
CA PRO A 37 1.21 -1.90 9.48
C PRO A 37 1.69 -1.85 8.02
N THR A 38 1.65 -2.98 7.31
CA THR A 38 2.05 -3.02 5.90
C THR A 38 1.07 -2.26 5.01
N MET A 39 -0.23 -2.29 5.30
CA MET A 39 -1.22 -1.45 4.62
C MET A 39 -0.97 0.05 4.82
N ILE A 40 -0.60 0.50 6.02
CA ILE A 40 -0.35 1.92 6.29
C ILE A 40 0.78 2.47 5.39
N VAL A 41 1.87 1.71 5.24
CA VAL A 41 2.99 2.12 4.37
C VAL A 41 2.55 2.28 2.91
N THR A 42 1.64 1.43 2.42
CA THR A 42 1.13 1.55 1.04
C THR A 42 0.35 2.84 0.80
N PHE A 43 -0.43 3.31 1.78
CA PHE A 43 -1.15 4.58 1.65
C PHE A 43 -0.22 5.78 1.75
N ILE A 44 0.81 5.70 2.61
CA ILE A 44 1.79 6.79 2.78
C ILE A 44 2.68 6.96 1.53
N ALA A 45 3.00 5.85 0.88
CA ALA A 45 3.84 5.81 -0.33
C ALA A 45 3.02 5.88 -1.64
N ALA A 46 1.69 5.90 -1.56
CA ALA A 46 0.87 6.11 -2.73
C ALA A 46 1.16 7.51 -3.28
N GLU A 47 1.47 7.60 -4.57
CA GLU A 47 1.67 8.88 -5.23
C GLU A 47 0.29 9.37 -5.73
N PRO A 48 -0.10 10.62 -5.47
CA PRO A 48 -1.33 11.17 -6.04
C PRO A 48 -1.13 11.52 -7.52
N ASP A 49 -2.24 11.65 -8.22
CA ASP A 49 -2.26 12.18 -9.59
C ASP A 49 -1.72 13.61 -9.60
N TRP A 50 -1.24 14.07 -10.76
CA TRP A 50 -0.71 15.43 -10.90
C TRP A 50 -1.32 16.16 -12.08
N LYS A 51 -1.33 17.50 -12.01
CA LYS A 51 -1.85 18.41 -13.03
C LYS A 51 -0.90 19.57 -13.29
N CYS A 52 -1.00 20.17 -14.48
CA CYS A 52 -0.28 21.41 -14.78
C CYS A 52 -0.82 22.57 -13.93
N VAL A 53 0.06 23.50 -13.55
CA VAL A 53 -0.35 24.77 -12.91
C VAL A 53 -0.96 25.69 -13.99
N ASP A 54 -2.02 26.42 -13.64
CA ASP A 54 -2.81 27.22 -14.60
C ASP A 54 -1.95 28.23 -15.40
N GLY A 55 -0.90 28.80 -14.78
CA GLY A 55 0.03 29.72 -15.45
C GLY A 55 0.89 29.07 -16.55
N TYR A 56 1.02 27.74 -16.56
CA TYR A 56 1.87 26.99 -17.49
C TYR A 56 1.08 26.21 -18.56
N MET A 57 -0.25 26.12 -18.45
CA MET A 57 -1.12 25.38 -19.40
C MET A 57 -1.01 25.89 -20.86
N ASN A 58 -0.76 27.18 -21.04
CA ASN A 58 -0.58 27.79 -22.37
C ASN A 58 0.87 27.77 -22.87
N ASN A 59 1.80 27.27 -22.06
CA ASN A 59 3.22 27.26 -22.39
C ASN A 59 3.63 25.93 -23.06
N THR A 60 4.77 25.90 -23.72
CA THR A 60 5.35 24.67 -24.30
C THR A 60 5.77 23.65 -23.23
N VAL A 61 5.85 24.09 -21.98
CA VAL A 61 6.40 23.35 -20.84
C VAL A 61 5.42 22.33 -20.26
N CYS A 62 4.13 22.67 -20.08
CA CYS A 62 3.13 21.75 -19.53
C CYS A 62 1.82 21.89 -20.31
N ARG A 63 1.58 20.97 -21.26
CA ARG A 63 0.44 21.03 -22.21
C ARG A 63 -0.73 20.13 -21.81
N PHE A 64 -0.73 19.60 -20.60
CA PHE A 64 -1.73 18.64 -20.16
C PHE A 64 -2.91 19.36 -19.50
N ASN A 65 -4.07 19.32 -20.15
CA ASN A 65 -5.32 19.91 -19.62
C ASN A 65 -6.07 18.98 -18.66
N LYS A 66 -5.65 17.73 -18.52
CA LYS A 66 -6.28 16.72 -17.67
C LYS A 66 -5.31 16.27 -16.58
N PRO A 67 -5.82 15.86 -15.41
CA PRO A 67 -5.00 15.20 -14.41
C PRO A 67 -4.41 13.91 -15.00
N ILE A 68 -3.12 13.72 -14.79
CA ILE A 68 -2.33 12.62 -15.31
C ILE A 68 -2.20 11.59 -14.19
N THR A 69 -2.72 10.39 -14.45
CA THR A 69 -2.72 9.28 -13.50
C THR A 69 -1.43 8.47 -13.57
N LEU A 70 -1.11 7.69 -12.53
CA LEU A 70 0.05 6.77 -12.54
C LEU A 70 0.06 5.80 -13.74
N THR A 71 -1.11 5.43 -14.24
CA THR A 71 -1.26 4.45 -15.33
C THR A 71 -1.10 5.06 -16.72
N SER A 72 -1.00 6.39 -16.81
CA SER A 72 -0.85 7.07 -18.10
C SER A 72 0.60 7.03 -18.61
N ASP A 73 0.77 6.89 -19.93
CA ASP A 73 2.09 6.89 -20.56
C ASP A 73 2.88 8.19 -20.32
N ASP A 74 2.14 9.30 -20.14
CA ASP A 74 2.69 10.64 -19.91
C ASP A 74 3.05 10.92 -18.45
N TYR A 75 2.83 9.98 -17.51
CA TYR A 75 3.13 10.16 -16.09
C TYR A 75 4.57 10.63 -15.83
N LYS A 76 5.53 10.10 -16.60
CA LYS A 76 6.96 10.43 -16.50
C LYS A 76 7.35 11.75 -17.16
N ALA A 77 6.46 12.39 -17.93
CA ALA A 77 6.76 13.66 -18.60
C ALA A 77 7.11 14.77 -17.61
N ARG A 78 6.50 14.69 -16.42
CA ARG A 78 6.77 15.51 -15.24
C ARG A 78 8.25 15.59 -14.83
N CYS A 79 8.99 14.49 -14.96
CA CYS A 79 10.40 14.41 -14.59
C CYS A 79 11.31 15.26 -15.50
N LYS A 80 10.83 15.67 -16.67
CA LYS A 80 11.55 16.52 -17.62
C LYS A 80 11.10 17.99 -17.57
N MET A 81 10.18 18.32 -16.66
CA MET A 81 9.60 19.66 -16.53
C MET A 81 10.13 20.36 -15.27
N PRO A 82 10.25 21.70 -15.29
CA PRO A 82 10.57 22.46 -14.08
C PRO A 82 9.49 22.23 -13.01
N ARG A 83 9.90 22.15 -11.75
CA ARG A 83 9.03 21.80 -10.62
C ARG A 83 7.83 22.74 -10.46
N GLU A 84 7.97 24.00 -10.85
CA GLU A 84 6.92 25.02 -10.77
C GLU A 84 5.80 24.84 -11.81
N ALA A 85 6.02 24.03 -12.85
CA ALA A 85 5.07 23.86 -13.94
C ALA A 85 3.91 22.90 -13.62
N TRP A 86 4.03 22.10 -12.56
CA TRP A 86 3.05 21.07 -12.21
C TRP A 86 2.87 20.96 -10.69
N THR A 87 1.68 20.52 -10.28
CA THR A 87 1.35 20.26 -8.88
C THR A 87 0.59 18.94 -8.76
N PHE A 88 0.69 18.30 -7.59
CA PHE A 88 -0.16 17.16 -7.26
C PHE A 88 -1.61 17.62 -7.09
N VAL A 89 -2.55 16.71 -7.40
CA VAL A 89 -3.95 16.85 -7.09
C VAL A 89 -4.14 16.49 -5.61
N ASP A 90 -4.89 17.33 -4.89
CA ASP A 90 -5.01 17.27 -3.42
C ASP A 90 -6.05 16.24 -2.95
N ASP A 91 -6.01 15.03 -3.53
CA ASP A 91 -6.99 13.97 -3.24
C ASP A 91 -6.65 13.20 -1.94
N PHE A 92 -5.36 13.11 -1.59
CA PHE A 92 -4.90 12.54 -0.32
C PHE A 92 -3.48 13.00 0.03
N THR A 93 -3.22 13.10 1.33
CA THR A 93 -1.90 13.47 1.86
C THR A 93 -0.98 12.26 1.91
N SER A 94 0.06 12.27 1.08
CA SER A 94 1.13 11.28 1.05
C SER A 94 2.45 11.90 1.53
N THR A 95 3.41 11.06 1.92
CA THR A 95 4.77 11.57 2.21
C THR A 95 5.39 12.30 1.01
N VAL A 96 5.01 11.93 -0.21
CA VAL A 96 5.48 12.53 -1.46
C VAL A 96 4.93 13.95 -1.67
N THR A 97 3.75 14.25 -1.12
CA THR A 97 3.16 15.60 -1.17
C THR A 97 3.65 16.51 -0.05
N GLU A 98 3.89 15.97 1.16
CA GLU A 98 4.34 16.76 2.32
C GLU A 98 5.84 17.02 2.32
N VAL A 99 6.63 15.97 2.09
CA VAL A 99 8.09 16.05 1.99
C VAL A 99 8.41 16.30 0.54
N GLY A 100 8.09 17.52 0.08
CA GLY A 100 8.45 17.96 -1.27
C GLY A 100 9.87 17.51 -1.57
N MET A 101 10.01 16.63 -2.55
CA MET A 101 11.26 16.12 -3.11
C MET A 101 12.03 17.30 -3.72
N HIS A 102 12.58 18.14 -2.84
CA HIS A 102 13.29 19.39 -3.11
C HIS A 102 14.79 19.12 -3.28
N ASN A 103 15.27 17.88 -3.26
CA ASN A 103 16.66 17.53 -3.58
C ASN A 103 16.80 16.01 -3.80
N ILE A 104 16.60 15.54 -5.02
CA ILE A 104 17.41 14.50 -5.69
C ILE A 104 17.54 14.93 -7.15
#